data_AF-A0A523WWP8-F1
#
_entry.id   AF-A0A523WWP8-F1
#
_cell.length_a   1.000
_cell.length_b   1.000
_cell.length_c   1.000
_cell.angle_alpha   90.00
_cell.angle_beta   90.00
_cell.angle_gamma   90.00
#
_symmetry.space_group_name_H-M   'P 1'
#
loop_
_entity.id
_entity.type
_entity.pdbx_description
1 polymer ?
#
loop_
_entity_poly.entity_id
_entity_poly.type
_entity_poly.pdbx_seq_one_letter_code
_entity_poly.pdbx_strand_id
1 'polypeptide(L)'
;MERKHKLAWANLAISILGLLMVALMLSRPVTTPTPSGNLTAWALFSTLCILGGTATLFPHTCGHSTRPPEDLEPSRYTTIAGIRLVHGHHPTCGSYSGHELELGDKTYCAACTGLLIGAIAALTVATLGLIYRITPPPLTGYIGLALVLLGLIYNPLLNITTPILRTLINALFVPGFSLILVAADGHGNLGLDLLVIALSVYWMYTRIQLSGLSHDAICDNCEEPCEKKG
;
A
#
# COMPACT_ATOMS: atom_id res chain seq x y z
N MET A 1 -4.78 23.97 1.47
CA MET A 1 -4.52 23.06 0.33
C MET A 1 -3.09 23.14 -0.21
N GLU A 2 -2.58 24.33 -0.56
CA GLU A 2 -1.27 24.47 -1.23
C GLU A 2 -0.07 23.85 -0.48
N ARG A 3 0.00 23.99 0.85
CA ARG A 3 1.05 23.37 1.67
C ARG A 3 1.01 21.83 1.66
N LYS A 4 -0.19 21.23 1.74
CA LYS A 4 -0.36 19.76 1.71
C LYS A 4 0.06 19.20 0.35
N HIS A 5 -0.30 19.90 -0.72
CA HIS A 5 0.11 19.55 -2.08
C HIS A 5 1.64 19.58 -2.23
N LYS A 6 2.30 20.69 -1.86
CA LYS A 6 3.76 20.82 -1.90
C LYS A 6 4.47 19.72 -1.10
N LEU A 7 3.96 19.38 0.09
CA LEU A 7 4.52 18.32 0.93
C LEU A 7 4.40 16.93 0.29
N ALA A 8 3.25 16.60 -0.32
CA ALA A 8 3.07 15.30 -0.97
C ALA A 8 4.00 15.13 -2.18
N TRP A 9 4.17 16.17 -3.00
CA TRP A 9 5.10 16.14 -4.13
C TRP A 9 6.57 16.03 -3.69
N ALA A 10 6.94 16.71 -2.60
CA ALA A 10 8.27 16.54 -2.00
C ALA A 10 8.49 15.10 -1.51
N ASN A 11 7.52 14.50 -0.82
CA ASN A 11 7.60 13.11 -0.37
C ASN A 11 7.64 12.11 -1.54
N LEU A 12 6.93 12.40 -2.64
CA LEU A 12 7.03 11.61 -3.86
C LEU A 12 8.42 11.68 -4.47
N ALA A 13 9.03 12.88 -4.56
CA ALA A 13 10.39 13.04 -5.05
C ALA A 13 11.40 12.27 -4.19
N ILE A 14 11.29 12.36 -2.86
CA ILE A 14 12.13 11.60 -1.92
C ILE A 14 11.92 10.09 -2.09
N SER A 15 10.66 9.65 -2.28
CA SER A 15 10.34 8.25 -2.51
C SER A 15 10.97 7.70 -3.79
N ILE A 16 10.95 8.48 -4.87
CA ILE A 16 11.60 8.14 -6.15
C ILE A 16 13.11 8.09 -5.98
N LEU A 17 13.71 9.03 -5.24
CA LEU A 17 15.13 8.99 -4.92
C LEU A 17 15.50 7.73 -4.12
N GLY A 18 14.64 7.33 -3.17
CA GLY A 18 14.78 6.07 -2.43
C GLY A 18 14.75 4.84 -3.34
N LEU A 19 13.84 4.80 -4.32
CA LEU A 19 13.81 3.74 -5.34
C LEU A 19 15.09 3.69 -6.16
N LEU A 20 15.59 4.84 -6.62
CA LEU A 20 16.84 4.92 -7.36
C LEU A 20 18.04 4.46 -6.53
N MET A 21 18.09 4.85 -5.25
CA MET A 21 19.14 4.41 -4.33
C MET A 21 19.14 2.89 -4.19
N VAL A 22 17.97 2.26 -3.97
CA VAL A 22 17.85 0.79 -3.88
C VAL A 22 18.27 0.13 -5.19
N ALA A 23 17.84 0.67 -6.34
CA ALA A 23 18.24 0.16 -7.65
C ALA A 23 19.77 0.15 -7.83
N LEU A 24 20.45 1.23 -7.43
CA LEU A 24 21.92 1.35 -7.48
C LEU A 24 22.63 0.40 -6.51
N MET A 25 22.00 0.06 -5.38
CA MET A 25 22.54 -0.92 -4.44
C MET A 25 22.38 -2.35 -4.96
N LEU A 26 21.21 -2.67 -5.53
CA LEU A 26 20.93 -3.97 -6.16
C LEU A 26 21.77 -4.22 -7.41
N SER A 27 22.22 -3.16 -8.11
CA SER A 27 23.11 -3.32 -9.27
C SER A 27 24.56 -3.67 -8.91
N ARG A 28 24.94 -3.64 -7.63
CA ARG A 28 26.30 -4.01 -7.21
C ARG A 28 26.50 -5.52 -7.32
N PRO A 29 27.63 -6.00 -7.89
CA PRO A 29 27.90 -7.42 -7.99
C PRO A 29 28.00 -8.04 -6.59
N VAL A 30 27.29 -9.15 -6.39
CA VAL A 30 27.36 -9.94 -5.16
C VAL A 30 28.53 -10.91 -5.29
N THR A 31 29.56 -10.75 -4.46
CA THR A 31 30.74 -11.64 -4.47
C THR A 31 30.42 -13.07 -4.07
N THR A 32 29.42 -13.26 -3.20
CA THR A 32 28.91 -14.56 -2.76
C THR A 32 27.41 -14.47 -2.50
N PRO A 33 26.55 -14.94 -3.40
CA PRO A 33 25.10 -14.94 -3.18
C PRO A 33 24.78 -15.73 -1.92
N THR A 34 24.15 -15.09 -0.94
CA THR A 34 23.62 -15.79 0.22
C THR A 34 22.18 -16.20 -0.09
N PRO A 35 21.79 -17.45 0.20
CA PRO A 35 20.38 -17.82 0.13
C PRO A 35 19.56 -16.85 1.00
N SER A 36 18.41 -16.40 0.49
CA SER A 36 17.48 -15.62 1.30
C SER A 36 17.04 -16.42 2.53
N GLY A 37 16.63 -15.73 3.59
CA GLY A 37 16.18 -16.35 4.82
C GLY A 37 16.58 -15.62 6.09
N ASN A 38 16.81 -14.30 6.04
CA ASN A 38 17.01 -13.53 7.25
C ASN A 38 15.72 -13.44 8.06
N LEU A 39 15.64 -14.25 9.12
CA LEU A 39 14.47 -14.34 10.00
C LEU A 39 14.10 -12.98 10.62
N THR A 40 15.09 -12.15 10.94
CA THR A 40 14.84 -10.81 11.51
C THR A 40 14.16 -9.90 10.50
N ALA A 41 14.69 -9.83 9.27
CA ALA A 41 14.09 -9.03 8.21
C ALA A 41 12.67 -9.51 7.88
N TRP A 42 12.47 -10.82 7.75
CA TRP A 42 11.15 -11.41 7.52
C TRP A 42 10.17 -11.11 8.66
N ALA A 43 10.58 -11.25 9.92
CA ALA A 43 9.70 -11.02 11.07
C ALA A 43 9.25 -9.56 11.17
N LEU A 44 10.19 -8.62 10.95
CA LEU A 44 9.88 -7.19 10.92
C LEU A 44 8.92 -6.85 9.79
N PHE A 45 9.24 -7.28 8.56
CA PHE A 45 8.40 -7.03 7.40
C PHE A 45 7.00 -7.64 7.56
N SER A 46 6.92 -8.89 8.04
CA SER A 46 5.66 -9.58 8.25
C SER A 46 4.80 -8.88 9.31
N THR A 47 5.42 -8.41 10.39
CA THR A 47 4.72 -7.62 11.43
C THR A 47 4.12 -6.36 10.82
N LEU A 48 4.88 -5.63 10.01
CA LEU A 48 4.38 -4.44 9.32
C LEU A 48 3.25 -4.75 8.35
N CYS A 49 3.33 -5.84 7.58
CA CYS A 49 2.26 -6.28 6.69
C CYS A 49 0.98 -6.66 7.46
N ILE A 50 1.11 -7.34 8.60
CA ILE A 50 -0.05 -7.70 9.44
C ILE A 50 -0.69 -6.44 10.02
N LEU A 51 0.11 -5.55 10.63
CA LEU A 51 -0.39 -4.28 11.18
C LEU A 51 -1.05 -3.43 10.09
N GLY A 52 -0.40 -3.27 8.93
CA GLY A 52 -0.95 -2.55 7.79
C GLY A 52 -2.24 -3.18 7.26
N GLY A 53 -2.27 -4.50 7.10
CA GLY A 53 -3.46 -5.25 6.70
C GLY A 53 -4.63 -5.06 7.67
N THR A 54 -4.38 -5.15 8.98
CA THR A 54 -5.41 -4.88 9.99
C THR A 54 -5.92 -3.43 9.94
N ALA A 55 -5.06 -2.46 9.69
CA ALA A 55 -5.46 -1.06 9.53
C ALA A 55 -6.40 -0.83 8.34
N THR A 56 -6.31 -1.66 7.28
CA THR A 56 -7.26 -1.58 6.15
C THR A 56 -8.68 -2.06 6.50
N LEU A 57 -8.81 -2.94 7.50
CA LEU A 57 -10.09 -3.49 7.97
C LEU A 57 -10.79 -2.57 8.97
N PHE A 58 -10.03 -1.72 9.66
CA PHE A 58 -10.52 -0.79 10.67
C PHE A 58 -10.12 0.66 10.36
N PRO A 59 -10.52 1.21 9.20
CA PRO A 59 -10.10 2.54 8.77
C PRO A 59 -10.57 3.64 9.74
N HIS A 60 -11.66 3.42 10.48
CA HIS A 60 -12.20 4.35 11.48
C HIS A 60 -11.34 4.43 12.75
N THR A 61 -10.62 3.37 13.12
CA THR A 61 -9.74 3.33 14.29
C THR A 61 -8.38 3.95 13.99
N CYS A 62 -7.95 3.88 12.73
CA CYS A 62 -6.68 4.44 12.26
C CYS A 62 -6.82 5.81 11.57
N GLY A 63 -8.04 6.33 11.47
CA GLY A 63 -8.38 7.60 10.82
C GLY A 63 -9.28 8.45 11.70
N HIS A 64 -9.27 9.76 11.47
CA HIS A 64 -10.20 10.68 12.09
C HIS A 64 -11.54 10.54 11.35
N SER A 65 -12.32 9.49 11.68
CA SER A 65 -13.71 9.41 11.23
C SER A 65 -14.64 9.60 12.41
N THR A 66 -15.47 10.64 12.33
CA THR A 66 -16.44 11.03 13.36
C THR A 66 -17.80 10.36 13.15
N ARG A 67 -18.01 9.66 12.03
CA ARG A 67 -19.26 8.91 11.80
C ARG A 67 -19.17 7.55 12.49
N PRO A 68 -20.01 7.28 13.51
CA PRO A 68 -20.03 5.98 14.15
C PRO A 68 -20.50 4.91 13.16
N PRO A 69 -20.01 3.66 13.28
CA PRO A 69 -20.42 2.55 12.40
C PRO A 69 -21.93 2.24 12.42
N GLU A 70 -22.66 2.79 13.39
CA GLU A 70 -24.10 2.64 13.58
C GLU A 70 -24.93 3.47 12.60
N ASP A 71 -24.34 4.54 12.04
CA ASP A 71 -24.98 5.42 11.06
C ASP A 71 -24.72 4.99 9.61
N LEU A 72 -24.00 3.87 9.41
CA LEU A 72 -23.67 3.36 8.08
C LEU A 72 -24.77 2.45 7.54
N GLU A 73 -25.06 2.57 6.24
CA GLU A 73 -25.96 1.66 5.55
C GLU A 73 -25.50 0.18 5.69
N PRO A 74 -26.44 -0.79 5.77
CA PRO A 74 -26.12 -2.21 5.87
C PRO A 74 -25.22 -2.75 4.74
N SER A 75 -25.19 -2.08 3.58
CA SER A 75 -24.32 -2.39 2.44
C SER A 75 -22.84 -2.08 2.72
N ARG A 76 -22.55 -1.16 3.65
CA ARG A 76 -21.21 -0.61 3.94
C ARG A 76 -20.50 -1.29 5.11
N TYR A 77 -21.08 -2.32 5.71
CA TYR A 77 -20.38 -3.17 6.68
C TYR A 77 -20.73 -4.66 6.56
N THR A 78 -19.80 -5.50 7.00
CA THR A 78 -20.02 -6.95 7.20
C THR A 78 -19.69 -7.29 8.64
N THR A 79 -20.58 -8.02 9.30
CA THR A 79 -20.32 -8.51 10.66
C THR A 79 -19.80 -9.94 10.56
N ILE A 80 -18.55 -10.17 10.97
CA ILE A 80 -17.95 -11.50 11.06
C ILE A 80 -17.58 -11.75 12.52
N ALA A 81 -18.09 -12.83 13.12
CA ALA A 81 -17.82 -13.21 14.51
C ALA A 81 -18.04 -12.07 15.54
N GLY A 82 -19.07 -11.23 15.32
CA GLY A 82 -19.39 -10.09 16.17
C GLY A 82 -18.57 -8.82 15.90
N ILE A 83 -17.60 -8.86 14.98
CA ILE A 83 -16.78 -7.71 14.59
C ILE A 83 -17.36 -7.10 13.31
N ARG A 84 -17.67 -5.79 13.34
CA ARG A 84 -18.11 -5.02 12.17
C ARG A 84 -16.90 -4.57 11.35
N LEU A 85 -16.76 -5.11 10.16
CA LEU A 85 -15.81 -4.67 9.14
C LEU A 85 -16.46 -3.56 8.32
N VAL A 86 -15.92 -2.35 8.42
CA VAL A 86 -16.40 -1.18 7.68
C VAL A 86 -15.75 -1.16 6.31
N HIS A 87 -16.57 -1.14 5.27
CA HIS A 87 -16.08 -1.27 3.90
C HIS A 87 -15.73 0.06 3.22
N GLY A 88 -16.01 1.20 3.86
CA GLY A 88 -15.65 2.53 3.36
C GLY A 88 -16.26 3.64 4.22
N HIS A 89 -15.66 4.83 4.18
CA HIS A 89 -16.12 6.01 4.93
C HIS A 89 -16.58 7.16 4.00
N HIS A 90 -16.78 6.89 2.71
CA HIS A 90 -17.14 7.92 1.74
C HIS A 90 -18.63 8.26 1.82
N PRO A 91 -19.02 9.53 1.62
CA PRO A 91 -20.42 9.89 1.43
C PRO A 91 -20.96 9.29 0.13
N THR A 92 -22.27 9.10 0.06
CA THR A 92 -23.00 8.66 -1.14
C THR A 92 -23.02 9.78 -2.19
N CYS A 93 -21.88 9.97 -2.86
CA CYS A 93 -21.70 10.97 -3.91
C CYS A 93 -21.17 10.26 -5.17
N GLY A 94 -21.82 10.50 -6.33
CA GLY A 94 -21.48 9.84 -7.60
C GLY A 94 -20.03 10.05 -8.05
N SER A 95 -19.39 11.12 -7.58
CA SER A 95 -17.96 11.42 -7.79
C SER A 95 -17.01 10.36 -7.17
N TYR A 96 -17.49 9.56 -6.21
CA TYR A 96 -16.74 8.45 -5.60
C TYR A 96 -16.95 7.09 -6.29
N SER A 97 -17.74 7.00 -7.36
CA SER A 97 -17.99 5.73 -8.08
C SER A 97 -16.72 5.01 -8.51
N GLY A 98 -15.62 5.73 -8.77
CA GLY A 98 -14.31 5.15 -9.08
C GLY A 98 -13.52 4.61 -7.88
N HIS A 99 -13.92 4.93 -6.66
CA HIS A 99 -13.24 4.57 -5.39
C HIS A 99 -13.93 3.43 -4.66
N GLU A 100 -15.15 3.07 -5.06
CA GLU A 100 -15.94 1.99 -4.48
C GLU A 100 -16.03 0.81 -5.46
N LEU A 101 -15.85 -0.40 -4.95
CA LEU A 101 -16.11 -1.67 -5.62
C LEU A 101 -17.45 -2.18 -5.14
N GLU A 102 -18.38 -2.41 -6.06
CA GLU A 102 -19.64 -3.09 -5.75
C GLU A 102 -19.45 -4.59 -5.95
N LEU A 103 -19.71 -5.38 -4.91
CA LEU A 103 -19.66 -6.84 -4.96
C LEU A 103 -20.95 -7.40 -4.35
N GLY A 104 -21.93 -7.66 -5.21
CA GLY A 104 -23.30 -7.96 -4.78
C GLY A 104 -23.91 -6.74 -4.09
N ASP A 105 -24.56 -6.95 -2.96
CA ASP A 105 -25.22 -5.89 -2.18
C ASP A 105 -24.26 -5.12 -1.25
N LYS A 106 -22.95 -5.29 -1.43
CA LYS A 106 -21.90 -4.73 -0.58
C LYS A 106 -20.98 -3.83 -1.38
N THR A 107 -20.64 -2.68 -0.81
CA THR A 107 -19.69 -1.74 -1.41
C THR A 107 -18.38 -1.75 -0.61
N TYR A 108 -17.24 -1.75 -1.29
CA TYR A 108 -15.90 -1.82 -0.68
C TYR A 108 -14.96 -0.73 -1.19
N CYS A 109 -14.09 -0.21 -0.35
CA CYS A 109 -13.06 0.73 -0.77
C CYS A 109 -12.04 0.00 -1.66
N ALA A 110 -11.96 0.40 -2.93
CA ALA A 110 -11.04 -0.17 -3.92
C ALA A 110 -9.58 -0.15 -3.44
N ALA A 111 -9.17 0.94 -2.77
CA ALA A 111 -7.82 1.09 -2.26
C ALA A 111 -7.54 0.16 -1.06
N CYS A 112 -8.42 0.11 -0.06
CA CYS A 112 -8.23 -0.72 1.13
C CYS A 112 -8.25 -2.21 0.79
N THR A 113 -9.21 -2.63 -0.04
CA THR A 113 -9.29 -4.02 -0.53
C THR A 113 -8.02 -4.39 -1.30
N GLY A 114 -7.54 -3.51 -2.18
CA GLY A 114 -6.29 -3.72 -2.90
C GLY A 114 -5.10 -3.88 -1.95
N LEU A 115 -4.94 -2.97 -0.99
CA LEU A 115 -3.84 -3.04 -0.01
C LEU A 115 -3.90 -4.31 0.85
N LEU A 116 -5.08 -4.77 1.24
CA LEU A 116 -5.26 -6.02 1.98
C LEU A 116 -4.82 -7.24 1.15
N ILE A 117 -5.28 -7.34 -0.10
CA ILE A 117 -4.86 -8.39 -1.04
C ILE A 117 -3.34 -8.35 -1.22
N GLY A 118 -2.80 -7.15 -1.39
CA GLY A 118 -1.36 -6.93 -1.52
C GLY A 118 -0.57 -7.36 -0.29
N ALA A 119 -1.07 -7.10 0.93
CA ALA A 119 -0.43 -7.55 2.16
C ALA A 119 -0.38 -9.08 2.27
N ILE A 120 -1.47 -9.76 1.91
CA ILE A 120 -1.52 -11.23 1.88
C ILE A 120 -0.51 -11.79 0.85
N ALA A 121 -0.48 -11.21 -0.35
CA ALA A 121 0.46 -11.62 -1.38
C ALA A 121 1.92 -11.35 -0.98
N ALA A 122 2.22 -10.20 -0.38
CA ALA A 122 3.55 -9.84 0.10
C ALA A 122 4.05 -10.78 1.22
N LEU A 123 3.17 -11.12 2.18
CA LEU A 123 3.45 -12.12 3.20
C LEU A 123 3.75 -13.49 2.59
N THR A 124 3.00 -13.87 1.57
CA THR A 124 3.20 -15.15 0.85
C THR A 124 4.58 -15.16 0.19
N VAL A 125 4.93 -14.13 -0.58
CA VAL A 125 6.23 -14.01 -1.24
C VAL A 125 7.38 -14.02 -0.23
N ALA A 126 7.30 -13.21 0.84
CA ALA A 126 8.33 -13.13 1.87
C ALA A 126 8.51 -14.47 2.60
N THR A 127 7.41 -15.17 2.91
CA THR A 127 7.43 -16.46 3.59
C THR A 127 8.00 -17.56 2.70
N LEU A 128 7.65 -17.59 1.42
CA LEU A 128 8.25 -18.52 0.46
C LEU A 128 9.75 -18.28 0.32
N GLY A 129 10.19 -17.01 0.28
CA GLY A 129 11.62 -16.65 0.30
C GLY A 129 12.33 -17.23 1.53
N LEU A 130 11.76 -17.03 2.73
CA LEU A 130 12.30 -17.55 3.99
C LEU A 130 12.39 -19.09 4.02
N ILE A 131 11.31 -19.79 3.64
CA ILE A 131 11.22 -21.26 3.75
C ILE A 131 12.13 -21.94 2.74
N TYR A 132 12.08 -21.52 1.48
CA TYR A 132 12.78 -22.19 0.39
C TYR A 132 14.21 -21.68 0.18
N ARG A 133 14.60 -20.64 0.91
CA ARG A 133 15.93 -20.00 0.81
C ARG A 133 16.32 -19.69 -0.62
N ILE A 134 15.39 -19.07 -1.34
CA ILE A 134 15.51 -18.83 -2.78
C ILE A 134 16.66 -17.86 -3.02
N THR A 135 17.48 -18.11 -4.03
CA THR A 135 18.41 -17.11 -4.58
C THR A 135 17.71 -16.46 -5.77
N PRO A 136 16.99 -15.33 -5.59
CA PRO A 136 16.22 -14.74 -6.66
C PRO A 136 17.15 -14.24 -7.79
N PRO A 137 16.73 -14.31 -9.06
CA PRO A 137 17.45 -13.64 -10.12
C PRO A 137 17.45 -12.12 -9.89
N PRO A 138 18.47 -11.37 -10.38
CA PRO A 138 18.54 -9.91 -10.20
C PRO A 138 17.26 -9.18 -10.66
N LEU A 139 16.58 -9.72 -11.68
CA LEU A 139 15.34 -9.19 -12.21
C LEU A 139 14.22 -9.07 -11.15
N THR A 140 14.19 -9.92 -10.14
CA THR A 140 13.17 -9.92 -9.09
C THR A 140 13.08 -8.59 -8.37
N GLY A 141 14.23 -8.01 -7.98
CA GLY A 141 14.27 -6.70 -7.32
C GLY A 141 13.77 -5.58 -8.23
N TYR A 142 14.14 -5.60 -9.52
CA TYR A 142 13.69 -4.59 -10.49
C TYR A 142 12.20 -4.67 -10.80
N ILE A 143 11.61 -5.88 -10.85
CA ILE A 143 10.16 -6.05 -10.92
C ILE A 143 9.52 -5.39 -9.68
N GLY A 144 10.05 -5.66 -8.49
CA GLY A 144 9.58 -5.03 -7.26
C GLY A 144 9.63 -3.51 -7.31
N LEU A 145 10.75 -2.94 -7.75
CA LEU A 145 10.92 -1.49 -7.95
C LEU A 145 9.89 -0.93 -8.94
N ALA A 146 9.62 -1.62 -10.05
CA ALA A 146 8.63 -1.20 -11.03
C ALA A 146 7.20 -1.19 -10.46
N LEU A 147 6.84 -2.20 -9.66
CA LEU A 147 5.53 -2.27 -8.99
C LEU A 147 5.35 -1.14 -7.97
N VAL A 148 6.39 -0.83 -7.18
CA VAL A 148 6.36 0.28 -6.23
C VAL A 148 6.24 1.61 -6.96
N LEU A 149 7.03 1.82 -8.01
CA LEU A 149 7.00 3.02 -8.82
C LEU A 149 5.61 3.23 -9.44
N LEU A 150 5.02 2.18 -10.02
CA LEU A 150 3.66 2.20 -10.56
C LEU A 150 2.65 2.61 -9.48
N GLY A 151 2.74 2.02 -8.28
CA GLY A 151 1.87 2.36 -7.15
C GLY A 151 2.00 3.80 -6.67
N LEU A 152 3.18 4.42 -6.75
CA LEU A 152 3.39 5.82 -6.35
C LEU A 152 2.90 6.81 -7.42
N ILE A 153 3.16 6.51 -8.69
CA ILE A 153 2.94 7.43 -9.81
C ILE A 153 1.49 7.43 -10.28
N TYR A 154 0.78 6.30 -10.20
CA TYR A 154 -0.49 6.18 -10.91
C TYR A 154 -1.57 7.17 -10.43
N ASN A 155 -1.64 7.45 -9.12
CA ASN A 155 -2.72 8.26 -8.56
C ASN A 155 -2.59 9.75 -8.93
N PRO A 156 -1.42 10.40 -8.77
CA PRO A 156 -1.27 11.80 -9.16
C PRO A 156 -1.24 12.04 -10.69
N LEU A 157 -0.87 11.04 -11.50
CA LEU A 157 -0.59 11.26 -12.93
C LEU A 157 -1.61 10.64 -13.90
N LEU A 158 -2.30 9.55 -13.54
CA LEU A 158 -3.13 8.80 -14.49
C LEU A 158 -4.64 8.98 -14.27
N ASN A 159 -5.08 9.73 -13.25
CA ASN A 159 -6.50 10.03 -12.96
C ASN A 159 -7.42 8.81 -13.13
N ILE A 160 -7.02 7.65 -12.59
CA ILE A 160 -7.74 6.40 -12.80
C ILE A 160 -9.12 6.49 -12.13
N THR A 161 -10.15 6.36 -12.96
CA THR A 161 -11.56 6.39 -12.54
C THR A 161 -12.16 5.00 -12.36
N THR A 162 -11.47 3.93 -12.77
CA THR A 162 -11.99 2.57 -12.68
C THR A 162 -11.64 1.91 -11.34
N PRO A 163 -12.64 1.45 -10.55
CA PRO A 163 -12.40 0.82 -9.24
C PRO A 163 -11.51 -0.42 -9.31
N ILE A 164 -11.69 -1.24 -10.35
CA ILE A 164 -10.93 -2.49 -10.54
C ILE A 164 -9.46 -2.20 -10.73
N LEU A 165 -9.11 -1.24 -11.60
CA LEU A 165 -7.71 -0.89 -11.86
C LEU A 165 -7.07 -0.24 -10.62
N ARG A 166 -7.80 0.63 -9.91
CA ARG A 166 -7.37 1.16 -8.61
C ARG A 166 -7.07 0.04 -7.63
N THR A 167 -7.93 -0.97 -7.55
CA THR A 167 -7.74 -2.14 -6.67
C THR A 167 -6.50 -2.93 -7.05
N LEU A 168 -6.36 -3.24 -8.34
CA LEU A 168 -5.23 -4.01 -8.88
C LEU A 168 -3.89 -3.33 -8.59
N ILE A 169 -3.79 -2.01 -8.82
CA ILE A 169 -2.52 -1.30 -8.60
C ILE A 169 -2.17 -1.26 -7.10
N ASN A 170 -3.15 -1.04 -6.21
CA ASN A 170 -2.87 -1.12 -4.77
C ASN A 170 -2.51 -2.55 -4.33
N ALA A 171 -3.09 -3.57 -4.96
CA ALA A 171 -2.75 -4.97 -4.70
C ALA A 171 -1.35 -5.33 -5.18
N LEU A 172 -0.87 -4.76 -6.28
CA LEU A 172 0.49 -4.99 -6.81
C LEU A 172 1.56 -4.19 -6.07
N PHE A 173 1.19 -3.05 -5.45
CA PHE A 173 2.13 -2.17 -4.76
C PHE A 173 2.87 -2.86 -3.60
N VAL A 174 2.14 -3.54 -2.72
CA VAL A 174 2.70 -4.14 -1.50
C VAL A 174 3.60 -5.37 -1.80
N PRO A 175 3.24 -6.29 -2.72
CA PRO A 175 4.15 -7.33 -3.21
C PRO A 175 5.45 -6.76 -3.79
N GLY A 176 5.41 -5.57 -4.38
CA GLY A 176 6.62 -4.84 -4.80
C GLY A 176 7.65 -4.73 -3.68
N PHE A 177 7.22 -4.41 -2.45
CA PHE A 177 8.11 -4.35 -1.29
C PHE A 177 8.75 -5.70 -0.97
N SER A 178 7.95 -6.78 -0.99
CA SER A 178 8.45 -8.12 -0.70
C SER A 178 9.46 -8.61 -1.73
N LEU A 179 9.27 -8.30 -3.02
CA LEU A 179 10.21 -8.66 -4.08
C LEU A 179 11.54 -7.91 -3.94
N ILE A 180 11.49 -6.61 -3.60
CA ILE A 180 12.70 -5.82 -3.31
C ILE A 180 13.40 -6.40 -2.08
N LEU A 181 12.67 -6.73 -1.02
CA LEU A 181 13.25 -7.28 0.21
C LEU A 181 13.90 -8.65 -0.01
N VAL A 182 13.24 -9.56 -0.73
CA VAL A 182 13.82 -10.88 -1.06
C VAL A 182 15.07 -10.74 -1.93
N ALA A 183 15.08 -9.78 -2.88
CA ALA A 183 16.27 -9.48 -3.66
C ALA A 183 17.39 -8.90 -2.79
N ALA A 184 17.09 -7.96 -1.90
CA ALA A 184 18.04 -7.35 -0.97
C ALA A 184 18.67 -8.38 -0.01
N ASP A 185 17.86 -9.28 0.54
CA ASP A 185 18.30 -10.35 1.44
C ASP A 185 19.28 -11.31 0.75
N GLY A 186 19.10 -11.53 -0.56
CA GLY A 186 20.04 -12.28 -1.40
C GLY A 186 21.46 -11.66 -1.50
N HIS A 187 21.62 -10.38 -1.17
CA HIS A 187 22.94 -9.73 -1.06
C HIS A 187 23.61 -9.99 0.30
N GLY A 188 22.90 -10.56 1.27
CA GLY A 188 23.45 -10.95 2.58
C GLY A 188 23.79 -9.79 3.50
N ASN A 189 23.23 -8.59 3.26
CA ASN A 189 23.49 -7.40 4.04
C ASN A 189 22.24 -6.96 4.81
N LEU A 190 22.20 -7.26 6.11
CA LEU A 190 21.11 -6.83 7.00
C LEU A 190 20.85 -5.32 6.95
N GLY A 191 21.87 -4.50 6.72
CA GLY A 191 21.71 -3.05 6.56
C GLY A 191 20.89 -2.68 5.32
N LEU A 192 21.03 -3.42 4.22
CA LEU A 192 20.21 -3.24 3.03
C LEU A 192 18.76 -3.69 3.28
N ASP A 193 18.56 -4.80 4.00
CA ASP A 193 17.21 -5.27 4.37
C ASP A 193 16.47 -4.23 5.21
N LEU A 194 17.12 -3.70 6.26
CA LEU A 194 16.55 -2.69 7.14
C LEU A 194 16.27 -1.39 6.39
N LEU A 195 17.15 -1.00 5.46
CA LEU A 195 16.93 0.15 4.59
C LEU A 195 15.70 -0.04 3.70
N VAL A 196 15.53 -1.21 3.07
CA VAL A 196 14.37 -1.54 2.23
C VAL A 196 13.09 -1.53 3.07
N ILE A 197 13.11 -2.07 4.29
CA ILE A 197 11.97 -2.04 5.20
C ILE A 197 11.60 -0.59 5.57
N ALA A 198 12.58 0.23 5.94
CA ALA A 198 12.36 1.65 6.26
C ALA A 198 11.78 2.41 5.07
N LEU A 199 12.31 2.18 3.86
CA LEU A 199 11.79 2.76 2.63
C LEU A 199 10.38 2.25 2.30
N SER A 200 10.06 0.99 2.58
CA SER A 200 8.71 0.44 2.38
C SER A 200 7.68 1.17 3.24
N VAL A 201 8.01 1.45 4.51
CA VAL A 201 7.18 2.28 5.39
C VAL A 201 7.02 3.69 4.82
N TYR A 202 8.11 4.28 4.34
CA TYR A 202 8.10 5.63 3.76
C TYR A 202 7.29 5.70 2.43
N TRP A 203 7.40 4.70 1.57
CA TRP A 203 6.62 4.59 0.34
C TRP A 203 5.13 4.43 0.65
N MET A 204 4.78 3.63 1.66
CA MET A 204 3.38 3.54 2.13
C MET A 204 2.88 4.87 2.68
N TYR A 205 3.69 5.59 3.47
CA TYR A 205 3.34 6.92 3.96
C TYR A 205 3.08 7.91 2.82
N THR A 206 3.98 7.94 1.83
CA THR A 206 3.84 8.79 0.64
C THR A 206 2.58 8.42 -0.15
N ARG A 207 2.31 7.13 -0.28
CA ARG A 207 1.11 6.61 -0.94
C ARG A 207 -0.17 7.07 -0.25
N ILE A 208 -0.22 7.02 1.09
CA ILE A 208 -1.35 7.49 1.88
C ILE A 208 -1.58 9.00 1.68
N GLN A 209 -0.50 9.80 1.68
CA GLN A 209 -0.59 11.25 1.42
C GLN A 209 -1.16 11.55 0.02
N LEU A 210 -0.66 10.84 -1.01
CA LEU A 210 -1.15 11.00 -2.39
C LEU A 210 -2.61 10.56 -2.56
N SER A 211 -3.03 9.50 -1.86
CA SER A 211 -4.43 9.07 -1.85
C SER A 211 -5.32 10.10 -1.15
N GLY A 212 -4.85 10.72 -0.07
CA GLY A 212 -5.55 11.78 0.66
C GLY A 212 -5.82 13.00 -0.22
N LEU A 213 -4.83 13.47 -0.98
CA LEU A 213 -5.02 14.58 -1.92
C LEU A 213 -6.09 14.29 -2.98
N SER A 214 -6.14 13.06 -3.50
CA SER A 214 -7.17 12.65 -4.45
C SER A 214 -8.56 12.60 -3.81
N HIS A 215 -8.66 12.17 -2.55
CA HIS A 215 -9.93 12.18 -1.83
C HIS A 215 -10.41 13.61 -1.56
N ASP A 216 -9.52 14.52 -1.16
CA ASP A 216 -9.84 15.93 -0.93
C ASP A 216 -10.36 16.58 -2.22
N ALA A 217 -9.69 16.34 -3.35
CA ALA A 217 -10.09 16.88 -4.65
C ALA A 217 -11.46 16.36 -5.13
N ILE A 218 -11.81 15.11 -4.82
CA ILE A 218 -13.12 14.53 -5.15
C ILE A 218 -14.19 15.06 -4.22
N CYS A 219 -13.86 15.20 -2.93
CA CYS A 219 -14.76 15.73 -1.93
C CYS A 219 -15.22 17.16 -2.27
N ASP A 220 -14.32 17.99 -2.79
CA ASP A 220 -14.65 19.36 -3.22
C ASP A 220 -15.73 19.41 -4.33
N ASN A 221 -15.99 18.28 -5.02
CA ASN A 221 -17.01 18.14 -6.05
C ASN A 221 -18.31 17.48 -5.55
N CYS A 222 -18.47 17.25 -4.24
CA CYS A 222 -19.68 16.68 -3.66
C CYS A 222 -20.51 17.76 -2.96
N GLU A 223 -21.84 17.69 -3.09
CA GLU A 223 -22.77 18.59 -2.40
C GLU A 223 -22.87 18.29 -0.90
N GLU A 224 -22.71 17.03 -0.52
CA GLU A 224 -22.70 16.63 0.89
C GLU A 224 -21.33 16.88 1.54
N PRO A 225 -21.31 17.35 2.81
CA PRO A 225 -20.08 17.54 3.55
C PRO A 225 -19.38 16.19 3.75
N CYS A 226 -18.27 15.99 3.04
CA CYS A 226 -17.33 14.92 3.32
C CYS A 226 -16.39 15.33 4.46
N GLU A 227 -15.93 14.33 5.19
CA GLU A 227 -15.03 14.50 6.31
C GLU A 227 -13.62 14.86 5.78
N LYS A 228 -13.32 16.15 5.67
CA LYS A 228 -11.99 16.62 5.25
C LYS A 228 -11.00 16.37 6.38
N LYS A 229 -9.87 15.71 6.08
CA LYS A 229 -8.76 15.63 7.04
C LYS A 229 -8.22 17.04 7.29
N GLY A 230 -8.44 17.57 8.50
CA GLY A 230 -7.83 18.82 8.99
C GLY A 230 -6.32 18.86 8.78
#